data_AF-A0A6N8ELL9-F1
#
_entry.id   AF-A0A6N8ELL9-F1
#
_cell.length_a   1.000
_cell.length_b   1.000
_cell.length_c   1.000
_cell.angle_alpha   90.00
_cell.angle_beta   90.00
_cell.angle_gamma   90.00
#
_symmetry.space_group_name_H-M   'P 1'
#
loop_
_entity.id
_entity.type
_entity.pdbx_description
1 polymer ?
#
loop_
_entity_poly.entity_id
_entity_poly.type
_entity_poly.pdbx_seq_one_letter_code
_entity_poly.pdbx_strand_id
1 'polypeptide(L)'
;MFPRAVAVDQTVPAQLVVDQTHKVLIPWAFCSFLGCQTIARVLHEDFLQIMKAGKQARFIAKQKDGTLWSYDFTLDGVNTGITQINQWIEHGELTP
;
A
#
# COMPACT_ATOMS: atom_id res chain seq x y z
N MET A 1 8.76 15.86 13.97
CA MET A 1 8.33 16.50 12.71
C MET A 1 8.57 15.49 11.60
N PHE A 2 7.54 15.04 10.87
CA PHE A 2 7.75 14.14 9.74
C PHE A 2 8.32 14.94 8.55
N PRO A 3 9.28 14.38 7.80
CA PRO A 3 9.83 15.06 6.64
C PRO A 3 8.75 15.21 5.56
N ARG A 4 8.74 16.36 4.86
CA ARG A 4 7.82 16.61 3.73
C ARG A 4 8.11 15.70 2.52
N ALA A 5 9.34 15.22 2.39
CA ALA A 5 9.76 14.28 1.36
C ALA A 5 11.00 13.50 1.84
N VAL A 6 11.18 12.29 1.31
CA VAL A 6 12.34 11.43 1.59
C VAL A 6 13.02 10.98 0.30
N ALA A 7 14.35 10.90 0.33
CA ALA A 7 15.15 10.48 -0.82
C ALA A 7 15.24 8.94 -0.85
N VAL A 8 14.24 8.30 -1.47
CA VAL A 8 14.15 6.84 -1.54
C VAL A 8 15.19 6.23 -2.50
N ASP A 9 15.69 5.05 -2.13
CA ASP A 9 16.47 4.15 -2.99
C ASP A 9 15.51 3.33 -3.86
N GLN A 10 15.46 3.69 -5.14
CA GLN A 10 14.52 3.11 -6.11
C GLN A 10 14.93 1.72 -6.58
N THR A 11 16.16 1.28 -6.27
CA THR A 11 16.63 -0.06 -6.59
C THR A 11 16.06 -1.12 -5.64
N VAL A 12 15.54 -0.68 -4.49
CA VAL A 12 14.93 -1.53 -3.47
C VAL A 12 13.41 -1.31 -3.48
N PRO A 13 12.60 -2.38 -3.64
CA PRO A 13 11.15 -2.28 -3.54
C PRO A 13 10.71 -1.75 -2.17
N ALA A 14 9.63 -0.98 -2.17
CA ALA A 14 8.98 -0.60 -0.93
C ALA A 14 8.29 -1.82 -0.28
N GLN A 15 7.91 -1.70 0.98
CA GLN A 15 7.16 -2.74 1.69
C GLN A 15 5.87 -2.15 2.24
N LEU A 16 4.80 -2.92 2.13
CA LEU A 16 3.55 -2.67 2.83
C LEU A 16 3.36 -3.78 3.85
N VAL A 17 3.20 -3.40 5.11
CA VAL A 17 3.04 -4.32 6.24
C VAL A 17 1.70 -4.07 6.90
N VAL A 18 0.85 -5.09 7.01
CA VAL A 18 -0.47 -5.02 7.67
C VAL A 18 -0.39 -5.67 9.05
N ASP A 19 -0.89 -4.95 10.06
CA ASP A 19 -0.93 -5.35 11.48
C ASP A 19 0.42 -5.93 11.99
N GLN A 20 1.53 -5.41 11.45
CA GLN A 20 2.92 -5.79 11.77
C GLN A 20 3.33 -7.22 11.40
N THR A 21 2.44 -8.06 10.87
CA THR A 21 2.72 -9.48 10.62
C THR A 21 2.75 -9.84 9.14
N HIS A 22 1.93 -9.20 8.31
CA HIS A 22 1.79 -9.56 6.90
C HIS A 22 2.48 -8.54 6.01
N LYS A 23 3.44 -8.97 5.20
CA LYS A 23 4.24 -8.08 4.37
C LYS A 23 4.12 -8.43 2.89
N VAL A 24 4.07 -7.39 2.06
CA VAL A 24 4.21 -7.50 0.60
C VAL A 24 5.23 -6.48 0.11
N LEU A 25 6.04 -6.89 -0.86
CA LEU A 25 6.96 -5.98 -1.56
C LEU A 25 6.19 -5.29 -2.69
N ILE A 26 6.30 -3.97 -2.77
CA ILE A 26 5.67 -3.19 -3.83
C ILE A 26 6.76 -2.49 -4.66
N PRO A 27 6.90 -2.83 -5.96
CA PRO A 27 7.87 -2.17 -6.82
C PRO A 27 7.51 -0.70 -7.04
N TRP A 28 8.52 0.11 -7.32
CA TRP A 28 8.32 1.48 -7.78
C TRP A 28 7.75 1.45 -9.20
N ALA A 29 6.65 2.18 -9.42
CA ALA A 29 6.00 2.23 -10.72
C ALA A 29 6.60 3.34 -11.60
N PHE A 30 6.81 4.52 -11.00
CA PHE A 30 7.36 5.68 -11.69
C PHE A 30 7.95 6.65 -10.67
N CYS A 31 9.05 7.31 -11.03
CA CYS A 31 9.62 8.39 -10.24
C CYS A 31 9.89 9.60 -11.15
N SER A 32 9.49 10.78 -10.70
CA SER A 32 9.75 12.05 -11.36
C SER A 32 10.23 13.10 -10.36
N PHE A 33 10.39 14.34 -10.82
CA PHE A 33 10.67 15.49 -9.96
C PHE A 33 9.58 15.74 -8.90
N LEU A 34 8.34 15.24 -9.12
CA LEU A 34 7.23 15.35 -8.16
C LEU A 34 7.27 14.28 -7.06
N GLY A 35 8.12 13.26 -7.20
CA GLY A 35 8.22 12.16 -6.26
C GLY A 35 8.12 10.79 -6.93
N CYS A 36 8.14 9.76 -6.08
CA CYS A 36 8.03 8.37 -6.49
C CYS A 36 6.63 7.82 -6.18
N GLN A 37 6.07 7.12 -7.15
CA GLN A 37 4.82 6.39 -7.03
C GLN A 37 5.11 4.89 -7.01
N THR A 38 4.39 4.18 -6.15
CA THR A 38 4.34 2.72 -6.14
C THR A 38 2.92 2.27 -6.43
N ILE A 39 2.76 1.13 -7.10
CA ILE A 39 1.47 0.55 -7.44
C ILE A 39 1.55 -0.95 -7.22
N ALA A 40 0.73 -1.48 -6.32
CA ALA A 40 0.52 -2.91 -6.19
C ALA A 40 -0.54 -3.34 -7.22
N ARG A 41 -0.12 -3.49 -8.49
CA ARG A 41 -1.05 -3.77 -9.61
C ARG A 41 -1.83 -5.07 -9.44
N VAL A 42 -1.21 -6.07 -8.83
CA VAL A 42 -1.83 -7.35 -8.49
C VAL A 42 -1.45 -7.64 -7.05
N LEU A 43 -2.39 -7.39 -6.14
CA LEU A 43 -2.32 -7.98 -4.81
C LEU A 43 -2.96 -9.35 -4.90
N HIS A 44 -2.25 -10.38 -4.45
CA HIS A 44 -2.83 -11.71 -4.34
C HIS A 44 -4.09 -11.64 -3.47
N GLU A 45 -5.09 -12.47 -3.79
CA GLU A 45 -6.38 -12.43 -3.10
C GLU A 45 -6.23 -12.56 -1.58
N ASP A 46 -5.32 -13.42 -1.12
CA ASP A 46 -5.00 -13.57 0.30
C ASP A 46 -4.56 -12.25 0.96
N PHE A 47 -3.77 -11.45 0.26
CA PHE A 47 -3.30 -10.16 0.78
C PHE A 47 -4.42 -9.13 0.79
N LEU A 48 -5.36 -9.20 -0.16
CA LEU A 48 -6.57 -8.38 -0.12
C LEU A 48 -7.43 -8.74 1.09
N GLN A 49 -7.60 -10.03 1.42
CA GLN A 49 -8.32 -10.45 2.61
C GLN A 49 -7.64 -9.96 3.90
N ILE A 50 -6.31 -10.01 3.95
CA ILE A 50 -5.53 -9.43 5.04
C ILE A 50 -5.79 -7.93 5.16
N MET A 51 -5.80 -7.17 4.07
CA MET A 51 -6.08 -5.72 4.12
C MET A 51 -7.53 -5.41 4.52
N LYS A 52 -8.51 -6.25 4.15
CA LYS A 52 -9.91 -6.09 4.56
C LYS A 52 -10.10 -6.29 6.07
N ALA A 53 -9.41 -7.27 6.63
CA ALA A 53 -9.50 -7.61 8.05
C ALA A 53 -8.57 -6.77 8.94
N GLY A 54 -7.53 -6.17 8.35
CA GLY A 54 -6.51 -5.43 9.06
C GLY A 54 -6.99 -4.08 9.58
N LYS A 55 -6.32 -3.57 10.62
CA LYS A 55 -6.65 -2.26 11.22
C LYS A 55 -5.65 -1.18 10.82
N GLN A 56 -4.38 -1.56 10.72
CA GLN A 56 -3.29 -0.63 10.45
C GLN A 56 -2.36 -1.20 9.38
N ALA A 57 -1.78 -0.30 8.61
CA ALA A 57 -0.72 -0.61 7.69
C ALA A 57 0.47 0.33 7.88
N ARG A 58 1.65 -0.21 7.61
CA ARG A 58 2.92 0.50 7.59
C ARG A 58 3.51 0.42 6.19
N PHE A 59 3.74 1.57 5.58
CA PHE A 59 4.57 1.68 4.39
C PHE A 59 6.03 1.85 4.83
N ILE A 60 6.96 1.11 4.24
CA ILE A 60 8.39 1.18 4.52
C ILE A 60 9.15 1.36 3.20
N ALA A 61 10.06 2.33 3.17
CA ALA A 61 10.96 2.55 2.05
C ALA A 61 12.40 2.69 2.55
N LYS A 62 13.35 2.12 1.79
CA LYS A 62 14.77 2.35 2.02
C LYS A 62 15.15 3.71 1.44
N GLN A 63 15.90 4.50 2.18
CA GLN A 63 16.47 5.77 1.72
C GLN A 63 17.85 5.53 1.08
N LYS A 64 18.30 6.47 0.24
CA LYS A 64 19.61 6.41 -0.43
C LYS A 64 20.80 6.36 0.53
N ASP A 65 20.64 6.91 1.73
CA ASP A 65 21.64 6.86 2.80
C ASP A 65 21.68 5.49 3.54
N GLY A 66 20.83 4.55 3.13
CA GLY A 66 20.75 3.21 3.70
C GLY A 66 19.76 3.07 4.87
N THR A 67 19.22 4.17 5.39
CA THR A 67 18.24 4.14 6.49
C THR A 67 16.84 3.75 5.99
N LEU A 68 15.97 3.33 6.92
CA LEU A 68 14.57 3.04 6.61
C LEU A 68 13.69 4.22 7.02
N TRP A 69 12.82 4.64 6.11
CA TRP A 69 11.71 5.53 6.39
C TRP A 69 10.42 4.73 6.43
N SER A 70 9.52 5.07 7.35
CA SER A 70 8.22 4.42 7.46
C SER A 70 7.09 5.40 7.76
N TYR A 71 5.91 5.07 7.26
CA TYR A 71 4.68 5.81 7.50
C TYR A 71 3.54 4.84 7.85
N ASP A 72 2.87 5.12 8.97
CA ASP A 72 1.76 4.32 9.48
C ASP A 72 0.43 4.96 9.11
N PHE A 73 -0.55 4.16 8.71
CA PHE A 73 -1.90 4.61 8.35
C PHE A 73 -2.97 3.57 8.70
N THR A 74 -4.21 4.02 8.88
CA THR A 74 -5.36 3.17 9.22
C THR A 74 -5.97 2.53 7.96
N LEU A 75 -6.54 1.34 8.11
CA LEU A 75 -7.21 0.61 7.02
C LEU A 75 -8.75 0.70 7.06
N ASP A 76 -9.33 1.50 7.96
CA ASP A 76 -10.78 1.63 8.15
C ASP A 76 -11.56 1.89 6.84
N GLY A 77 -11.00 2.71 5.95
CA GLY A 77 -11.60 3.01 4.65
C GLY A 77 -11.47 1.90 3.61
N VAL A 78 -10.49 0.99 3.76
CA VAL A 78 -10.23 -0.09 2.79
C VAL A 78 -11.32 -1.14 2.86
N ASN A 79 -11.69 -1.58 4.06
CA ASN A 79 -12.79 -2.54 4.21
C ASN A 79 -14.10 -1.96 3.67
N THR A 80 -14.43 -0.72 4.07
CA THR A 80 -15.63 -0.02 3.61
C THR A 80 -15.70 0.06 2.08
N GLY A 81 -14.62 0.48 1.42
CA GLY A 81 -14.56 0.58 -0.03
C GLY A 81 -14.67 -0.78 -0.74
N ILE A 82 -14.03 -1.82 -0.22
CA ILE A 82 -14.12 -3.16 -0.82
C ILE A 82 -15.52 -3.76 -0.62
N THR A 83 -16.13 -3.59 0.55
CA THR A 83 -17.52 -4.02 0.77
C THR A 83 -18.47 -3.33 -0.23
N GLN A 84 -18.30 -2.04 -0.46
CA GLN A 84 -19.10 -1.29 -1.42
C GLN A 84 -18.90 -1.78 -2.87
N ILE A 85 -17.66 -2.03 -3.28
CA ILE A 85 -17.36 -2.61 -4.61
C ILE A 85 -18.03 -3.97 -4.78
N ASN A 86 -17.95 -4.84 -3.78
CA ASN A 86 -18.60 -6.15 -3.82
C ASN A 86 -20.13 -6.03 -3.98
N GLN A 87 -20.77 -5.10 -3.25
CA GLN A 87 -22.21 -4.84 -3.38
C GLN A 87 -22.58 -4.39 -4.79
N TRP A 88 -21.78 -3.51 -5.40
CA TRP A 88 -22.00 -3.06 -6.78
C TRP A 88 -21.89 -4.21 -7.80
N ILE A 89 -20.96 -5.14 -7.59
CA ILE A 89 -20.85 -6.35 -8.44
C ILE A 89 -22.09 -7.24 -8.25
N GLU A 90 -22.51 -7.49 -7.01
CA GLU A 90 -23.69 -8.32 -6.69
C GLU A 90 -24.99 -7.73 -7.26
N HIS A 91 -25.11 -6.40 -7.27
CA HIS A 91 -26.26 -5.69 -7.83
C HIS A 91 -26.17 -5.50 -9.36
N GLY A 92 -25.08 -5.89 -10.00
CA GLY A 92 -24.86 -5.69 -11.44
C GLY A 92 -24.57 -4.25 -11.86
N GLU A 93 -24.23 -3.37 -10.90
CA GLU A 93 -23.84 -1.98 -11.13
C GLU A 93 -22.38 -1.88 -11.62
N LEU A 94 -21.57 -2.89 -11.32
CA LEU A 94 -20.23 -3.09 -11.87
C LEU A 94 -20.16 -4.45 -12.58
N THR A 95 -19.92 -4.44 -13.88
CA THR A 95 -19.49 -5.62 -14.63
C THR A 95 -17.98 -5.87 -14.42
N PRO A 96 -17.56 -7.10 -14.07
CA PRO A 96 -16.15 -7.46 -13.87
C PRO A 96 -15.26 -7.26 -15.10
#